data_AF-A0A7X5VL64-F1
#
_entry.id   AF-A0A7X5VL64-F1
#
_cell.length_a   1.000
_cell.length_b   1.000
_cell.length_c   1.000
_cell.angle_alpha   90.00
_cell.angle_beta   90.00
_cell.angle_gamma   90.00
#
_symmetry.space_group_name_H-M   'P 1'
#
loop_
_entity.id
_entity.type
_entity.pdbx_description
1 polymer ?
#
loop_
_entity_poly.entity_id
_entity_poly.type
_entity_poly.pdbx_seq_one_letter_code
_entity_poly.pdbx_strand_id
1 'polypeptide(L)' 'MRRLLAALLVLGVIASCSVHRKTRTTDVGYEEKGIASWYGPGFHGKRTANGEIYDMDAMTAAHKTL' A
#
# COMPACT_ATOMS: atom_id res chain seq x y z
N MET A 1 -9.17 -19.15 48.59
CA MET A 1 -9.90 -19.42 47.32
C MET A 1 -10.28 -18.13 46.58
N ARG A 2 -11.02 -17.18 47.18
CA ARG A 2 -11.52 -15.96 46.49
C ARG A 2 -10.43 -14.95 46.04
N ARG A 3 -9.29 -14.90 46.72
CA ARG A 3 -8.14 -14.05 46.35
C ARG A 3 -7.34 -14.57 45.15
N LEU A 4 -7.42 -15.88 44.87
CA LEU A 4 -6.76 -16.51 43.71
C LEU A 4 -7.53 -16.22 42.41
N LEU A 5 -8.87 -16.18 42.48
CA LEU A 5 -9.74 -15.80 41.35
C LEU A 5 -9.56 -14.32 40.93
N ALA A 6 -9.36 -13.42 41.90
CA ALA A 6 -9.13 -12.01 41.62
C ALA A 6 -7.77 -11.76 40.91
N ALA A 7 -6.73 -12.51 41.27
CA ALA A 7 -5.41 -12.38 40.65
C ALA A 7 -5.38 -12.83 39.17
N LEU A 8 -6.13 -13.89 38.83
CA LEU A 8 -6.25 -14.39 37.45
C LEU A 8 -7.04 -13.44 36.54
N LEU A 9 -8.07 -12.77 37.08
CA LEU A 9 -8.85 -11.75 36.34
C LEU A 9 -8.03 -10.48 36.07
N VAL A 10 -7.19 -10.05 37.02
CA VAL A 10 -6.34 -8.85 36.83
C VAL A 10 -5.27 -9.11 35.78
N LEU A 11 -4.65 -10.31 35.75
CA LEU A 11 -3.65 -10.70 34.74
C LEU A 11 -4.22 -10.75 33.31
N GLY A 12 -5.51 -11.06 33.13
CA GLY A 12 -6.18 -11.05 31.82
C GLY A 12 -6.44 -9.65 31.24
N VAL A 13 -6.57 -8.63 32.10
CA VAL A 13 -6.84 -7.24 31.66
C VAL A 13 -5.56 -6.52 31.20
N ILE A 14 -4.40 -6.89 31.76
CA ILE A 14 -3.10 -6.24 31.43
C ILE A 14 -2.55 -6.65 30.05
N ALA A 15 -3.01 -7.75 29.47
CA ALA A 15 -2.53 -8.24 28.17
C ALA A 15 -3.24 -7.58 26.96
N SER A 16 -4.26 -6.74 27.16
CA SER A 16 -5.12 -6.23 26.08
C SER A 16 -4.72 -4.86 25.51
N CYS A 17 -3.75 -4.15 26.12
CA CYS A 17 -3.37 -2.81 25.65
C CYS A 17 -2.33 -2.77 24.53
N SER A 18 -1.99 -3.88 23.89
CA SER A 18 -1.06 -3.87 22.74
C SER A 18 -1.65 -4.54 21.52
N VAL A 19 -2.75 -3.96 21.02
CA VAL A 19 -3.01 -3.97 19.58
C VAL A 19 -1.85 -3.23 18.91
N HIS A 20 -0.80 -3.97 18.55
CA HIS A 20 0.27 -3.51 17.68
C HIS A 20 -0.32 -3.27 16.28
N ARG A 21 -0.94 -2.11 16.07
CA ARG A 21 -1.16 -1.62 14.71
C ARG A 21 0.22 -1.37 14.11
N LYS A 22 0.65 -2.26 13.21
CA LYS A 22 1.79 -2.02 12.31
C LYS A 22 1.45 -0.77 11.50
N THR A 23 1.88 0.39 11.97
CA THR A 23 1.83 1.64 11.20
C THR A 23 2.56 1.36 9.91
N ARG A 24 1.83 1.36 8.79
CA ARG A 24 2.43 1.38 7.46
C ARG A 24 3.15 2.71 7.35
N THR A 25 4.41 2.75 7.73
CA THR A 25 5.32 3.82 7.34
C THR A 25 5.22 3.91 5.83
N THR A 26 4.65 5.01 5.32
CA THR A 26 4.87 5.41 3.95
C THR A 26 6.38 5.54 3.81
N ASP A 27 7.01 4.73 2.94
CA ASP A 27 8.43 4.86 2.62
C ASP A 27 8.66 6.25 2.01
N VAL A 28 8.95 7.21 2.89
CA VAL A 28 9.42 8.53 2.49
C VAL A 28 10.77 8.33 1.84
N GLY A 29 10.80 8.38 0.51
CA GLY A 29 11.99 8.11 -0.30
C GLY A 29 12.01 6.77 -1.03
N TYR A 30 10.85 6.15 -1.32
CA TYR A 30 10.82 4.99 -2.22
C TYR A 30 11.45 5.32 -3.59
N GLU A 31 12.52 4.61 -3.93
CA GLU A 31 13.22 4.70 -5.21
C GLU A 31 13.24 3.31 -5.87
N GLU A 32 12.88 3.24 -7.14
CA GLU A 32 12.94 2.02 -7.94
C GLU A 32 13.77 2.27 -9.21
N LYS A 33 14.54 1.25 -9.63
CA LYS A 33 15.33 1.28 -10.88
C LYS A 33 14.91 0.13 -11.77
N GLY A 34 14.71 0.42 -13.05
CA GLY A 34 14.31 -0.57 -14.03
C GLY A 34 14.51 -0.08 -15.45
N ILE A 35 14.22 -0.97 -16.40
CA ILE A 35 14.23 -0.63 -17.83
C ILE A 35 12.87 -0.05 -18.19
N ALA A 36 12.87 1.14 -18.78
CA ALA A 36 11.68 1.72 -19.38
C ALA A 36 11.58 1.33 -20.85
N SER A 37 10.35 1.14 -21.32
CA SER A 37 10.00 1.05 -22.73
C SER A 37 8.86 2.03 -23.03
N TRP A 38 8.61 2.28 -24.31
CA TRP A 38 7.62 3.26 -24.76
C TRP A 38 6.61 2.61 -25.72
N TYR A 39 5.42 3.20 -25.82
CA TYR A 39 4.39 2.74 -26.73
C TYR A 39 4.61 3.28 -28.15
N GLY A 40 4.72 2.36 -29.11
CA GLY A 40 4.85 2.70 -30.52
C GLY A 40 3.68 3.52 -31.10
N PRO A 41 3.83 4.04 -32.33
CA PRO A 41 2.71 4.64 -33.05
C PRO A 41 1.55 3.64 -33.18
N GLY A 42 0.31 4.11 -33.03
CA GLY A 42 -0.91 3.28 -33.13
C GLY A 42 -1.63 3.01 -31.80
N PHE A 43 -1.12 3.51 -30.69
CA PHE A 43 -1.84 3.51 -29.40
C PHE A 43 -2.48 4.86 -29.07
N HIS A 44 -2.04 5.95 -29.71
CA HIS A 44 -2.60 7.28 -29.49
C HIS A 44 -4.12 7.29 -29.67
N GLY A 45 -4.84 7.96 -28.76
CA GLY A 45 -6.30 8.03 -28.76
C GLY A 45 -7.01 6.80 -28.20
N LYS A 46 -6.29 5.74 -27.81
CA LYS A 46 -6.91 4.53 -27.20
C LYS A 46 -7.05 4.68 -25.69
N ARG A 47 -7.98 3.93 -25.10
CA ARG A 47 -8.16 3.87 -23.64
C ARG A 47 -7.04 3.10 -22.96
N THR A 48 -6.51 3.66 -21.88
CA THR A 48 -5.55 3.03 -20.97
C THR A 48 -6.26 2.22 -19.88
N ALA A 49 -5.49 1.53 -19.03
CA ALA A 49 -6.03 0.68 -17.96
C ALA A 49 -6.79 1.47 -16.88
N ASN A 50 -6.41 2.73 -16.62
CA ASN A 50 -7.13 3.64 -15.72
C ASN A 50 -8.32 4.35 -16.42
N GLY A 51 -8.55 4.08 -17.71
CA GLY A 51 -9.69 4.59 -18.47
C GLY A 51 -9.48 5.93 -19.17
N GLU A 52 -8.33 6.59 -18.95
CA GLU A 52 -7.94 7.81 -19.65
C GLU A 52 -7.63 7.53 -21.13
N ILE A 53 -7.64 8.57 -21.96
CA ILE A 53 -7.23 8.46 -23.36
C ILE A 53 -5.73 8.70 -23.43
N TYR A 54 -4.99 7.75 -24.01
CA TYR A 54 -3.56 7.88 -24.19
C TYR A 54 -3.23 8.97 -25.21
N ASP A 55 -2.52 9.99 -24.76
CA ASP A 55 -1.87 11.00 -25.59
C ASP A 55 -0.37 10.70 -25.66
N MET A 56 0.18 10.66 -26.88
CA MET A 56 1.58 10.30 -27.11
C MET A 56 2.52 11.49 -26.94
N ASP A 57 1.98 12.71 -27.00
CA ASP A 57 2.73 13.96 -26.80
C ASP A 57 2.69 14.42 -25.34
N ALA A 58 1.89 13.75 -24.50
CA ALA A 58 1.77 14.03 -23.08
C ALA A 58 2.84 13.30 -22.24
N MET A 59 3.29 13.95 -21.15
CA MET A 59 4.24 13.36 -20.21
C MET A 59 3.52 12.39 -19.24
N THR A 60 3.37 11.13 -19.66
CA THR A 60 2.67 10.08 -18.89
C THR A 60 3.50 8.80 -18.78
N ALA A 61 3.18 7.95 -17.80
CA ALA A 61 3.85 6.66 -17.58
C ALA A 61 2.84 5.61 -17.11
N ALA A 62 3.12 4.34 -17.41
CA ALA A 62 2.32 3.20 -16.97
C ALA A 62 3.14 2.29 -16.04
N HIS A 63 2.52 1.80 -14.98
CA HIS A 63 3.12 0.85 -14.05
C HIS A 63 2.15 -0.30 -13.73
N LYS A 64 2.69 -1.47 -13.39
CA LYS A 64 1.87 -2.70 -13.23
C LYS A 64 1.00 -2.71 -11.99
N THR A 65 1.41 -2.00 -10.95
CA THR A 65 0.82 -2.10 -9.60
C THR A 65 0.58 -0.74 -8.94
N LEU A 66 0.72 0.37 -9.68
CA LEU A 66 0.36 1.69 -9.13
C LEU A 66 -1.16 1.84 -9.08
#